data_AF-A5JEQ8-F1
#
_entry.id   AF-A5JEQ8-F1
#
_cell.length_a   1.000
_cell.length_b   1.000
_cell.length_c   1.000
_cell.angle_alpha   90.00
_cell.angle_beta   90.00
_cell.angle_gamma   90.00
#
_symmetry.space_group_name_H-M   'P 1'
#
loop_
_entity.id
_entity.type
_entity.pdbx_description
1 polymer ?
#
loop_
_entity_poly.entity_id
_entity_poly.type
_entity_poly.pdbx_seq_one_letter_code
_entity_poly.pdbx_strand_id
1 'polypeptide(L)' 'MEIFVLPEFGKIQFEGFHRSIYKGLIEELSDFPKIKDTDQEFEFRLLAKEYKLAEPLIKERDAVYQSSTYSSDLYIPAQL' A
#
# COMPACT_ATOMS: atom_id res chain seq x y z
N MET A 1 23.15 17.59 31.55
CA MET A 1 23.42 16.29 30.92
C MET A 1 22.12 15.86 30.29
N GLU A 2 22.02 15.86 28.95
CA GLU A 2 20.81 15.38 28.29
C GLU A 2 20.75 13.86 28.44
N ILE A 3 19.58 13.36 28.87
CA ILE A 3 19.32 11.94 28.99
C ILE A 3 18.87 11.47 27.61
N PHE A 4 19.73 10.73 26.92
CA PHE A 4 19.36 10.06 25.68
C PHE A 4 18.58 8.78 25.99
N VAL A 5 17.32 8.74 25.59
CA VAL A 5 16.48 7.54 25.66
C VAL A 5 16.58 6.84 24.31
N LEU A 6 16.97 5.56 24.33
CA LEU A 6 17.03 4.74 23.12
C LEU A 6 15.63 4.67 22.47
N PRO A 7 15.50 4.93 21.15
CA PRO A 7 14.21 4.85 20.50
C PRO A 7 13.71 3.40 20.45
N GLU A 8 12.40 3.25 20.44
CA GLU A 8 11.77 1.95 20.25
C GLU A 8 11.84 1.55 18.78
N PHE A 9 12.75 0.65 18.43
CA PHE A 9 12.96 0.23 17.04
C PHE A 9 11.71 -0.40 16.40
N GLY A 10 10.90 -1.11 17.19
CA GLY A 10 9.62 -1.66 16.73
C GLY A 10 8.64 -0.56 16.30
N LYS A 11 8.62 0.56 17.02
CA LYS A 11 7.79 1.72 16.69
C LYS A 11 8.21 2.35 15.35
N ILE A 12 9.50 2.45 15.08
CA ILE A 12 10.02 2.97 13.81
C ILE A 12 9.53 2.10 12.63
N GLN A 13 9.61 0.77 12.76
CA GLN A 13 9.13 -0.15 11.72
C GLN A 13 7.62 -0.03 11.52
N PHE A 14 6.86 0.01 12.62
CA PHE A 14 5.41 0.15 12.58
C PHE A 14 4.97 1.47 11.93
N GLU A 15 5.56 2.59 12.33
CA GLU A 15 5.26 3.91 11.77
C GLU A 15 5.62 4.00 10.29
N GLY A 16 6.76 3.41 9.88
CA GLY A 16 7.16 3.32 8.49
C GLY A 16 6.14 2.57 7.63
N PHE A 17 5.71 1.39 8.08
CA PHE A 17 4.70 0.60 7.40
C PHE A 17 3.34 1.32 7.36
N HIS A 18 2.90 1.88 8.49
CA HIS A 18 1.66 2.66 8.57
C HIS A 18 1.67 3.84 7.60
N ARG A 19 2.77 4.62 7.54
CA ARG A 19 2.92 5.72 6.57
C ARG A 19 2.86 5.20 5.14
N SER A 20 3.51 4.07 4.84
CA SER A 20 3.47 3.47 3.51
C SER A 20 2.04 3.17 3.05
N ILE A 21 1.23 2.56 3.92
CA ILE A 21 -0.13 2.18 3.58
C ILE A 21 -1.06 3.39 3.47
N TYR A 22 -1.10 4.26 4.49
CA TYR A 22 -2.12 5.33 4.55
C TYR A 22 -1.77 6.59 3.76
N LYS A 23 -0.50 6.79 3.42
CA LYS A 23 -0.03 7.98 2.70
C LYS A 23 0.74 7.62 1.44
N GLY A 24 1.74 6.74 1.56
CA GLY A 24 2.60 6.38 0.43
C GLY A 24 1.84 5.77 -0.75
N LEU A 25 0.92 4.84 -0.50
CA LEU A 25 0.10 4.24 -1.57
C LEU A 25 -0.75 5.30 -2.29
N ILE A 26 -1.38 6.21 -1.57
CA ILE A 26 -2.20 7.25 -2.19
C ILE A 26 -1.33 8.20 -3.02
N GLU A 27 -0.15 8.57 -2.52
CA GLU A 27 0.82 9.41 -3.24
C GLU A 27 1.22 8.73 -4.56
N GLU A 28 1.69 7.50 -4.52
CA GLU A 28 2.12 6.76 -5.72
C GLU A 28 0.98 6.51 -6.71
N LEU A 29 -0.20 6.14 -6.23
CA LEU A 29 -1.37 5.93 -7.10
C LEU A 29 -1.88 7.23 -7.72
N SER A 30 -1.68 8.37 -7.05
CA SER A 30 -2.07 9.69 -7.58
C SER A 30 -1.08 10.19 -8.63
N ASP A 31 0.19 9.83 -8.50
CA ASP A 31 1.25 10.15 -9.46
C ASP A 31 1.23 9.21 -10.68
N PHE A 32 0.45 8.12 -10.62
CA PHE A 32 0.28 7.21 -11.74
C PHE A 32 -0.31 7.94 -12.97
N PRO A 33 0.31 7.81 -14.15
CA PRO A 33 -0.10 8.56 -15.32
C PRO A 33 -1.45 8.10 -15.85
N LYS A 34 -2.20 9.06 -16.40
CA LYS A 34 -3.36 8.76 -17.23
C LYS A 34 -2.89 8.12 -18.53
N ILE A 35 -3.50 7.00 -18.91
CA ILE A 35 -3.17 6.28 -20.14
C ILE A 35 -4.24 6.61 -21.16
N LYS A 36 -3.82 7.11 -22.33
CA LYS A 36 -4.71 7.39 -23.45
C LYS A 36 -4.46 6.40 -24.57
N ASP A 37 -5.50 6.10 -25.33
CA ASP A 37 -5.38 5.36 -26.58
C ASP A 37 -4.70 6.22 -27.66
N THR A 38 -4.35 5.60 -28.79
CA THR A 38 -3.60 6.25 -29.89
C THR A 38 -4.32 7.48 -30.42
N ASP A 39 -5.65 7.42 -30.51
CA ASP A 39 -6.49 8.48 -31.08
C ASP A 39 -6.98 9.48 -30.02
N GLN A 40 -6.65 9.25 -28.74
CA GLN A 40 -7.02 10.05 -27.56
C GLN A 40 -8.54 10.15 -27.32
N GLU A 41 -9.31 9.19 -27.81
CA GLU A 41 -10.75 9.11 -27.58
C GLU A 41 -11.08 8.55 -26.19
N PHE A 42 -10.18 7.75 -25.61
CA PHE A 42 -10.36 7.09 -24.31
C PHE A 42 -9.24 7.48 -23.34
N GLU A 43 -9.58 7.64 -22.06
CA GLU A 43 -8.62 7.94 -20.99
C GLU A 43 -8.84 7.00 -19.82
N PHE A 44 -7.88 6.10 -19.61
CA PHE A 44 -7.79 5.31 -18.40
C PHE A 44 -7.15 6.11 -17.27
N ARG A 45 -7.78 6.11 -16.10
CA ARG A 45 -7.25 6.70 -14.87
C ARG A 45 -7.59 5.90 -13.62
N LEU A 46 -6.70 5.92 -12.64
CA LEU A 46 -6.94 5.32 -11.33
C LEU A 46 -7.65 6.30 -10.39
N LEU A 47 -8.56 5.80 -9.55
CA LEU A 47 -9.17 6.55 -8.45
C LEU A 47 -8.38 6.28 -7.16
N ALA A 48 -7.19 6.87 -7.08
CA ALA A 48 -6.17 6.58 -6.06
C ALA A 48 -6.69 6.56 -4.61
N LYS A 49 -7.59 7.49 -4.25
CA LYS A 49 -8.12 7.63 -2.88
C LYS A 49 -9.11 6.52 -2.48
N GLU A 50 -9.60 5.75 -3.44
CA GLU A 50 -10.62 4.72 -3.24
C GLU A 50 -10.03 3.31 -3.17
N TYR A 51 -8.71 3.20 -3.05
CA TYR A 51 -8.06 1.89 -2.89
C TYR A 51 -8.55 1.17 -1.63
N LYS A 52 -8.54 -0.15 -1.67
CA LYS A 52 -8.88 -1.03 -0.55
C LYS A 52 -7.86 -2.13 -0.44
N LEU A 53 -7.53 -2.48 0.80
CA LEU A 53 -6.73 -3.65 1.14
C LEU A 53 -7.67 -4.71 1.71
N ALA A 54 -7.66 -5.90 1.13
CA ALA A 54 -8.41 -7.04 1.68
C ALA A 54 -7.72 -7.63 2.89
N GLU A 55 -8.47 -8.30 3.75
CA GLU A 55 -7.83 -9.08 4.81
C GLU A 55 -6.99 -10.22 4.20
N PRO A 56 -5.80 -10.50 4.75
CA PRO A 56 -5.00 -11.65 4.33
C PRO A 56 -5.80 -12.96 4.41
N LEU A 57 -5.71 -13.78 3.36
CA LEU A 57 -6.49 -15.02 3.23
C LEU A 57 -6.13 -16.09 4.26
N ILE A 58 -4.92 -16.04 4.80
CA ILE A 58 -4.39 -16.96 5.81
C ILE A 58 -3.81 -16.16 6.97
N LYS A 59 -3.73 -16.76 8.16
CA LYS A 59 -3.12 -16.12 9.33
C LYS A 59 -1.59 -16.13 9.24
N GLU A 60 -0.95 -15.29 10.04
CA GLU A 60 0.50 -15.10 10.05
C GLU A 60 1.25 -16.40 10.36
N ARG A 61 0.73 -17.22 11.27
CA ARG A 61 1.34 -18.51 11.63
C ARG A 61 1.19 -19.53 10.51
N ASP A 62 0.03 -19.57 9.87
CA ASP A 62 -0.24 -20.50 8.76
C ASP A 62 0.64 -20.17 7.55
N ALA A 63 0.88 -18.89 7.28
CA ALA A 63 1.83 -18.44 6.26
C ALA A 63 3.24 -18.96 6.53
N VAL A 64 3.72 -18.89 7.77
CA VAL A 64 5.02 -19.44 8.16
C VAL A 64 5.06 -20.96 7.97
N TYR A 65 4.05 -21.69 8.47
CA TYR A 65 4.00 -23.16 8.34
C TYR A 65 3.98 -23.62 6.88
N GLN A 66 3.24 -22.91 6.03
CA GLN A 66 3.09 -23.24 4.61
C GLN A 66 4.25 -22.72 3.76
N SER A 67 5.21 -22.00 4.35
CA SER A 67 6.29 -21.30 3.61
C SER A 67 5.74 -20.34 2.55
N SER A 68 4.63 -19.66 2.88
CA SER A 68 3.93 -18.71 2.04
C SER A 68 4.14 -17.27 2.52
N THR A 69 3.88 -16.30 1.65
CA THR A 69 3.91 -14.89 2.03
C THR A 69 2.59 -14.50 2.70
N TYR A 70 2.68 -13.81 3.86
CA TYR A 70 1.51 -13.18 4.49
C TYR A 70 1.25 -11.83 3.83
N SER A 71 0.31 -11.79 2.88
CA SER A 71 0.02 -10.61 2.05
C SER A 71 -1.47 -10.26 2.03
N SER A 72 -1.75 -9.01 1.68
CA SER A 72 -3.09 -8.45 1.47
C SER A 72 -3.24 -8.07 0.00
N ASP A 73 -4.40 -8.37 -0.58
CA ASP A 73 -4.73 -7.96 -1.95
C ASP A 73 -5.11 -6.48 -2.01
N LEU A 74 -4.56 -5.77 -2.99
CA LEU A 74 -4.82 -4.35 -3.25
C LEU A 74 -5.83 -4.19 -4.39
N TYR A 75 -6.96 -3.55 -4.09
CA TYR A 75 -8.01 -3.23 -5.06
C TYR A 75 -8.04 -1.72 -5.29
N ILE A 76 -8.01 -1.29 -6.55
CA ILE A 76 -8.03 0.13 -6.93
C ILE A 76 -9.10 0.31 -8.01
N PRO A 77 -10.13 1.13 -7.77
CA PRO A 77 -11.09 1.47 -8.81
C PRO A 77 -10.41 2.25 -9.93
N ALA A 78 -10.81 1.97 -11.16
CA ALA A 78 -10.34 2.68 -12.34
C ALA A 78 -11.53 3.14 -13.18
N GLN A 79 -11.29 4.21 -13.93
CA GLN A 79 -12.23 4.76 -14.89
C GLN A 79 -11.58 4.70 -16.28
N LEU A 80 -12.40 4.39 -17.28
CA LEU A 80 -12.08 4.41 -18.72
C LEU A 80 -12.92 5.49 -19.42
#